data_AF-A0A8H6MCN7-F1
#
_entry.id   AF-A0A8H6MCN7-F1
#
_cell.length_a   1.000
_cell.length_b   1.000
_cell.length_c   1.000
_cell.angle_alpha   90.00
_cell.angle_beta   90.00
_cell.angle_gamma   90.00
#
_symmetry.space_group_name_H-M   'P 1'
#
loop_
_entity.id
_entity.type
_entity.pdbx_description
1 polymer ?
#
loop_
_entity_poly.entity_id
_entity_poly.type
_entity_poly.pdbx_seq_one_letter_code
_entity_poly.pdbx_strand_id
1 'polypeptide(L)'
;MFGPVRCQDCGRFGAQPDIALYKNFCTPCTEKHFVSRTDVLEMFSSHPEPKRIYKILKTVCQARCRLVTLQLRTRNSGERGSEKRFLREHVELCAPFVLKELEIEDMEKDGIPVDLDEEEDPRVWRIDRIKKIAETNEHTMKTLKWVVIVLTDLQDEHLLRAEACTKRCERAITNMNLGYTTDDIRFAAECDWKPYFQSLGTQRMTRNDLRFHKDFLLRTVRKRAVTRLRLARTLEIMALCDEYRATLKPLDWLHHPPAAQLMEAQCFKDYINQNIAYKTQFSPDILRAQLPKVAFEWAASHRTKLATQWITQRGSGMSLDEAKCNMDLARCVFVCPQCRTLDDEHRVGPALCGWDNALTHMCHTTSDRHQTLELSQEGEEVVLKMLLYLDMDPDSTTAQRMDDLDYRFFCGGCDITTHRKDIVGRKAYTWSEYVTHALQEENKLHLVLMSCLGPEATRFVKDHERQTYRPIYGAWGCAHCTEHLDQTVILPKAIAHAKNSHGLSDVVLHKDVLRFDNRYSLTSYKPRRPFIYSLLPLYNMMCKRCPPMAICKIWDRDSLRKHLLVEHSIAEPVDDTDWRIIEVTSVPTSS
;
A
#
# COMPACT_ATOMS: atom_id res chain seq x y z
N MET A 1 -18.58 19.21 45.52
CA MET A 1 -17.59 19.08 44.43
C MET A 1 -18.21 19.36 43.05
N PHE A 2 -19.35 18.76 42.72
CA PHE A 2 -20.09 19.01 41.46
C PHE A 2 -21.08 20.19 41.53
N GLY A 3 -20.75 21.21 42.32
CA GLY A 3 -21.52 22.45 42.36
C GLY A 3 -21.35 23.25 41.04
N PRO A 4 -21.89 24.49 40.95
CA PRO A 4 -21.67 25.31 39.78
C PRO A 4 -20.18 25.41 39.48
N VAL A 5 -19.83 25.16 38.22
CA VAL A 5 -18.47 24.96 37.70
C VAL A 5 -17.68 26.29 37.75
N ARG A 6 -17.45 26.84 38.95
CA ARG A 6 -16.83 28.15 39.21
C ARG A 6 -15.45 27.99 39.83
N CYS A 7 -14.52 28.81 39.37
CA CYS A 7 -13.15 28.87 39.90
C CYS A 7 -13.18 29.42 41.33
N GLN A 8 -12.52 28.75 42.27
CA GLN A 8 -12.46 29.19 43.66
C GLN A 8 -11.58 30.43 43.86
N ASP A 9 -10.62 30.69 42.97
CA ASP A 9 -9.74 31.86 43.05
C ASP A 9 -10.37 33.10 42.39
N CYS A 10 -10.88 32.96 41.15
CA CYS A 10 -11.35 34.11 40.36
C CYS A 10 -12.85 34.11 40.03
N GLY A 11 -13.63 33.13 40.49
CA GLY A 11 -15.08 33.06 40.28
C GLY A 11 -15.57 32.70 38.86
N ARG A 12 -14.67 32.60 37.86
CA ARG A 12 -15.01 32.30 36.46
C ARG A 12 -15.69 30.93 36.29
N PHE A 13 -16.65 30.84 35.37
CA PHE A 13 -17.30 29.59 34.99
C PHE A 13 -16.37 28.67 34.19
N GLY A 14 -16.70 27.37 34.11
CA GLY A 14 -15.93 26.36 33.39
C GLY A 14 -14.71 25.83 34.16
N ALA A 15 -14.56 26.14 35.44
CA ALA A 15 -13.50 25.57 36.28
C ALA A 15 -13.69 24.07 36.55
N GLN A 16 -12.75 23.25 36.11
CA GLN A 16 -12.81 21.81 36.31
C GLN A 16 -12.51 21.42 37.76
N PRO A 17 -13.20 20.41 38.31
CA PRO A 17 -12.91 19.91 39.64
C PRO A 17 -11.60 19.11 39.66
N ASP A 18 -10.76 19.41 40.65
CA ASP A 18 -9.66 18.55 41.07
C ASP A 18 -10.09 17.72 42.27
N ILE A 19 -10.19 16.40 42.07
CA ILE A 19 -10.74 15.49 43.08
C ILE A 19 -9.72 15.23 44.19
N ALA A 20 -8.43 15.19 43.86
CA ALA A 20 -7.37 14.97 44.84
C ALA A 20 -7.18 16.18 45.77
N LEU A 21 -7.36 17.38 45.23
CA LEU A 21 -7.15 18.62 45.97
C LEU A 21 -8.43 19.25 46.50
N TYR A 22 -9.61 18.71 46.14
CA TYR A 22 -10.93 19.28 46.45
C TYR A 22 -11.06 20.76 46.04
N LYS A 23 -10.36 21.16 44.97
CA LYS A 23 -10.32 22.54 44.47
C LYS A 23 -10.83 22.64 43.03
N ASN A 24 -11.46 23.77 42.69
CA ASN A 24 -11.90 24.08 41.34
C ASN A 24 -11.10 25.26 40.79
N PHE A 25 -10.29 25.04 39.77
CA PHE A 25 -9.51 26.09 39.12
C PHE A 25 -9.81 26.16 37.62
N CYS A 26 -10.02 27.37 37.11
CA CYS A 26 -10.02 27.62 35.67
C CYS A 26 -8.59 27.48 35.10
N THR A 27 -8.46 27.42 33.77
CA THR A 27 -7.15 27.27 33.13
C THR A 27 -6.12 28.33 33.56
N PRO A 28 -6.42 29.65 33.57
CA PRO A 28 -5.46 30.65 34.04
C PRO A 28 -5.04 30.49 35.51
N CYS A 29 -5.98 30.22 36.41
CA CYS A 29 -5.66 29.98 37.82
C CYS A 29 -4.87 28.68 38.02
N THR A 30 -5.07 27.69 37.15
CA THR A 30 -4.25 26.48 37.13
C THR A 30 -2.79 26.81 36.84
N GLU A 31 -2.55 27.66 35.85
CA GLU A 31 -1.20 28.08 35.49
C GLU A 31 -0.53 28.88 36.59
N LYS A 32 -1.30 29.70 37.31
CA LYS A 32 -0.82 30.47 38.46
C LYS A 32 -0.43 29.58 39.64
N HIS A 33 -1.30 28.64 40.02
CA HIS A 33 -1.20 27.91 41.28
C HIS A 33 -0.44 26.59 41.20
N PHE A 34 -0.21 26.05 40.00
CA PHE A 34 0.47 24.77 39.84
C PHE A 34 1.85 24.94 39.21
N VAL A 35 2.77 24.07 39.60
CA VAL A 35 4.14 24.01 39.08
C VAL A 35 4.38 22.73 38.28
N SER A 36 5.09 22.90 37.16
CA SER A 36 5.56 21.81 36.30
C SER A 36 6.87 21.22 36.83
N ARG A 37 7.35 20.14 36.18
CA ARG A 37 8.70 19.64 36.46
C ARG A 37 9.76 20.70 36.19
N THR A 38 9.61 21.47 35.12
CA THR A 38 10.57 22.52 34.74
C THR A 38 10.58 23.61 35.81
N ASP A 39 9.40 24.06 36.23
CA ASP A 39 9.24 25.09 37.26
C ASP A 39 9.90 24.64 38.58
N VAL A 40 9.73 23.38 38.99
CA VAL A 40 10.39 22.85 40.20
C VAL A 40 11.90 22.78 40.02
N LEU A 41 12.42 22.35 38.87
CA LEU A 41 13.87 22.32 38.63
C LEU A 41 14.48 23.73 38.61
N GLU A 42 13.74 24.72 38.11
CA GLU A 42 14.14 26.13 38.12
C GLU A 42 14.14 26.71 39.55
N MET A 43 13.10 26.41 40.34
CA MET A 43 13.01 26.82 41.76
C MET A 43 14.20 26.36 42.61
N PHE A 44 14.81 25.21 42.27
CA PHE A 44 15.96 24.65 42.99
C PHE A 44 17.25 24.68 42.16
N SER A 45 17.34 25.54 41.15
CA SER A 45 18.49 25.61 40.23
C SER A 45 19.82 25.95 40.91
N SER A 46 19.79 26.57 42.10
CA SER A 46 20.97 26.84 42.93
C SER A 46 21.51 25.62 43.69
N HIS A 47 20.72 24.55 43.84
CA HIS A 47 21.17 23.33 44.49
C HIS A 47 22.05 22.51 43.53
N PRO A 48 23.09 21.80 43.99
CA PRO A 48 23.95 20.98 43.12
C PRO A 48 23.19 19.82 42.43
N GLU A 49 22.16 19.28 43.08
CA GLU A 49 21.36 18.16 42.58
C GLU A 49 19.84 18.43 42.48
N PRO A 50 19.36 19.38 41.65
CA PRO A 50 17.94 19.75 41.58
C PRO A 50 17.04 18.59 41.13
N LYS A 51 17.61 17.64 40.37
CA LYS A 51 16.92 16.42 39.93
C LYS A 51 16.60 15.47 41.10
N ARG A 52 17.46 15.43 42.13
CA ARG A 52 17.27 14.59 43.32
C ARG A 52 16.16 15.16 44.20
N ILE A 53 16.14 16.48 44.41
CA ILE A 53 15.05 17.22 45.07
C ILE A 53 13.70 16.93 44.38
N TYR A 54 13.64 17.08 43.05
CA TYR A 54 12.42 16.77 42.30
C TYR A 54 11.95 15.32 42.48
N LYS A 55 12.88 14.36 42.53
CA LYS A 55 12.57 12.93 42.72
C LYS A 55 11.87 12.69 44.06
N ILE A 56 12.32 13.35 45.12
CA ILE A 56 11.72 13.25 46.47
C ILE A 56 10.40 14.02 46.53
N LEU A 57 10.36 15.28 46.09
CA LEU A 57 9.13 16.10 46.04
C LEU A 57 7.99 15.41 45.30
N LYS A 58 8.30 14.70 44.21
CA LYS A 58 7.32 13.89 43.46
C LYS A 58 6.65 12.80 44.31
N THR A 59 7.25 12.38 45.42
CA THR A 59 6.69 11.38 46.34
C THR A 59 5.92 12.00 47.52
N VAL A 60 6.25 13.23 47.93
CA VAL A 60 5.67 13.90 49.12
C VAL A 60 4.70 15.04 48.81
N CYS A 61 4.57 15.44 47.55
CA CYS A 61 3.56 16.40 47.09
C CYS A 61 2.35 15.69 46.46
N GLN A 62 1.14 16.06 46.90
CA GLN A 62 -0.10 15.57 46.30
C GLN A 62 -0.18 16.01 44.83
N ALA A 63 -0.27 15.04 43.93
CA ALA A 63 -0.44 15.30 42.51
C ALA A 63 -1.89 15.66 42.19
N ARG A 64 -2.03 16.57 41.23
CA ARG A 64 -3.30 16.98 40.60
C ARG A 64 -4.06 15.77 40.04
N CYS A 65 -5.38 15.72 40.21
CA CYS A 65 -6.24 14.70 39.59
C CYS A 65 -7.52 15.34 39.05
N ARG A 66 -7.55 15.60 37.73
CA ARG A 66 -8.71 16.21 37.06
C ARG A 66 -9.48 15.23 36.19
N LEU A 67 -10.79 15.46 36.17
CA LEU A 67 -11.68 14.86 35.19
C LEU A 67 -11.62 15.70 33.90
N VAL A 68 -10.90 15.21 32.90
CA VAL A 68 -10.88 15.81 31.55
C VAL A 68 -11.57 14.83 30.61
N THR A 69 -12.64 15.27 29.94
CA THR A 69 -13.29 14.54 28.83
C THR A 69 -13.64 13.07 29.12
N LEU A 70 -14.22 12.76 30.29
CA LEU A 70 -14.60 11.39 30.72
C LEU A 70 -13.45 10.37 30.77
N GLN A 71 -12.23 10.78 30.44
CA GLN A 71 -11.05 9.94 30.44
C GLN A 71 -10.28 10.17 31.72
N LEU A 72 -10.03 9.06 32.42
CA LEU A 72 -9.13 9.00 33.56
C LEU A 72 -7.71 9.34 33.08
N ARG A 73 -7.32 10.60 33.23
CA ARG A 73 -5.92 11.00 33.11
C ARG A 73 -5.20 10.64 34.41
N THR A 74 -4.75 9.40 34.48
CA THR A 74 -3.94 8.92 35.60
C THR A 74 -2.46 9.22 35.34
N ARG A 75 -1.64 9.05 36.38
CA ARG A 75 -0.18 9.18 36.37
C ARG A 75 0.53 8.43 35.21
N ASN A 76 -0.13 7.45 34.57
CA ASN A 76 0.42 6.59 33.52
C ASN A 76 -0.15 6.86 32.11
N SER A 77 -1.16 7.71 31.94
CA SER A 77 -1.77 7.97 30.62
C SER A 77 -0.93 8.95 29.80
N GLY A 78 0.27 8.54 29.38
CA GLY A 78 0.92 8.91 28.12
C GLY A 78 1.03 10.37 27.64
N GLU A 79 0.58 11.39 28.36
CA GLU A 79 0.75 12.78 27.96
C GLU A 79 2.22 13.18 28.12
N ARG A 80 2.90 13.10 26.98
CA ARG A 80 4.24 13.63 26.75
C ARG A 80 4.20 15.13 26.97
N GLY A 81 4.78 15.57 28.08
CA GLY A 81 5.29 16.93 28.26
C GLY A 81 4.30 17.92 28.90
N SER A 82 4.83 18.71 29.84
CA SER A 82 4.33 20.01 30.31
C SER A 82 3.07 20.16 31.18
N GLU A 83 2.41 19.12 31.70
CA GLU A 83 1.34 19.40 32.68
C GLU A 83 1.90 19.76 34.06
N LYS A 84 1.58 20.97 34.53
CA LYS A 84 1.78 21.43 35.91
C LYS A 84 1.11 20.47 36.90
N ARG A 85 1.89 19.80 37.75
CA ARG A 85 1.45 18.61 38.53
C ARG A 85 1.17 18.87 39.99
N PHE A 86 1.89 19.81 40.60
CA PHE A 86 1.86 20.03 42.04
C PHE A 86 1.35 21.43 42.32
N LEU A 87 0.59 21.58 43.39
CA LEU A 87 0.25 22.90 43.89
C LEU A 87 1.54 23.57 44.37
N ARG A 88 1.81 24.80 43.92
CA ARG A 88 3.00 25.59 44.28
C ARG A 88 3.16 25.65 45.80
N GLU A 89 2.07 25.98 46.50
CA GLU A 89 1.99 26.02 47.97
C GLU A 89 2.46 24.70 48.62
N HIS A 90 2.13 23.55 48.02
CA HIS A 90 2.57 22.25 48.56
C HIS A 90 4.06 21.97 48.31
N VAL A 91 4.60 22.43 47.18
CA VAL A 91 6.04 22.30 46.89
C VAL A 91 6.85 23.14 47.86
N GLU A 92 6.44 24.40 48.05
CA GLU A 92 7.07 25.33 49.00
C GLU A 92 7.00 24.79 50.44
N LEU A 93 5.87 24.20 50.83
CA LEU A 93 5.71 23.59 52.16
C LEU A 93 6.59 22.35 52.37
N CYS A 94 6.78 21.52 51.33
CA CYS A 94 7.54 20.26 51.45
C CYS A 94 9.06 20.46 51.26
N ALA A 95 9.48 21.53 50.58
CA ALA A 95 10.87 21.74 50.19
C ALA A 95 11.87 21.78 51.36
N PRO A 96 11.60 22.46 52.50
CA PRO A 96 12.55 22.50 53.61
C PRO A 96 12.88 21.11 54.17
N PHE A 97 11.87 20.24 54.27
CA PHE A 97 12.05 18.86 54.76
C PHE A 97 12.87 18.02 53.78
N VAL A 98 12.63 18.18 52.47
CA VAL A 98 13.39 17.46 51.44
C VAL A 98 14.85 17.93 51.39
N LEU A 99 15.11 19.22 51.57
CA LEU A 99 16.49 19.75 51.63
C LEU A 99 17.22 19.22 52.86
N LYS A 100 16.58 19.27 54.05
CA LYS A 100 17.13 18.71 55.29
C LYS A 100 17.43 17.21 55.16
N GLU A 101 16.55 16.44 54.51
CA GLU A 101 16.79 15.01 54.23
C GLU A 101 18.04 14.79 53.37
N LEU A 102 18.25 15.60 52.34
CA LEU A 102 19.42 15.49 51.46
C LEU A 102 20.72 15.90 52.16
N GLU A 103 20.69 16.94 53.00
CA GLU A 103 21.83 17.35 53.83
C GLU A 103 22.26 16.21 54.75
N ILE A 104 21.30 15.53 55.38
CA ILE A 104 21.56 14.35 56.24
C ILE A 104 22.17 13.21 55.41
N GLU A 105 21.59 12.87 54.25
CA GLU A 105 22.12 11.81 53.38
C GLU A 105 23.56 12.11 52.90
N ASP A 106 23.90 13.38 52.65
CA ASP A 106 25.23 13.79 52.24
C ASP A 106 26.23 13.74 53.42
N MET A 107 25.81 14.16 54.63
CA MET A 107 26.60 14.00 55.86
C MET A 107 26.90 12.53 56.19
N GLU A 108 25.90 11.65 56.08
CA GLU A 108 26.05 10.21 56.28
C GLU A 108 27.04 9.61 55.27
N LYS A 109 26.99 10.06 54.01
CA LYS A 109 27.91 9.63 52.94
C LYS A 109 29.36 10.04 53.21
N ASP A 110 29.56 11.19 53.85
CA ASP A 110 30.87 11.68 54.29
C ASP A 110 31.32 11.04 55.63
N GLY A 111 30.52 10.13 56.19
CA GLY A 111 30.83 9.41 57.42
C GLY A 111 30.64 10.25 58.69
N ILE A 112 29.92 11.37 58.60
CA ILE A 112 29.60 12.22 59.74
C ILE A 112 28.39 11.62 60.46
N PRO A 113 28.52 11.18 61.74
CA PRO A 113 27.38 10.68 62.49
C PRO A 113 26.37 11.81 62.72
N VAL A 114 25.12 11.56 62.34
CA VAL A 114 23.99 12.48 62.51
C VAL A 114 23.10 11.91 63.62
N ASP A 115 23.15 12.53 64.80
CA ASP A 115 22.27 12.20 65.93
C ASP A 115 21.04 13.09 65.83
N LEU A 116 19.88 12.50 65.51
CA LEU A 116 18.61 13.21 65.36
C LEU A 116 17.55 12.52 66.22
N ASP A 117 16.78 13.32 66.95
CA ASP A 117 15.57 12.85 67.60
C ASP A 117 14.58 12.32 66.53
N GLU A 118 13.92 11.19 66.81
CA GLU A 118 13.00 10.53 65.86
C GLU A 118 11.88 11.47 65.35
N GLU A 119 11.46 12.44 66.17
CA GLU A 119 10.45 13.44 65.81
C GLU A 119 10.96 14.54 64.86
N GLU A 120 12.27 14.79 64.84
CA GLU A 120 12.91 15.80 63.99
C GLU A 120 13.51 15.24 62.69
N ASP A 121 13.49 13.92 62.52
CA ASP A 121 13.99 13.22 61.35
C ASP A 121 13.05 13.43 60.13
N PRO A 122 13.50 14.13 59.07
CA PRO A 122 12.72 14.34 57.84
C PRO A 122 12.27 13.05 57.16
N ARG A 123 12.96 11.92 57.40
CA ARG A 123 12.61 10.61 56.87
C ARG A 123 11.32 10.06 57.48
N VAL A 124 11.10 10.29 58.78
CA VAL A 124 9.86 9.92 59.48
C VAL A 124 8.69 10.74 58.95
N TRP A 125 8.87 12.07 58.82
CA TRP A 125 7.88 12.95 58.19
C TRP A 125 7.54 12.51 56.76
N ARG A 126 8.55 12.12 55.97
CA ARG A 126 8.36 11.66 54.59
C ARG A 126 7.49 10.40 54.54
N ILE A 127 7.73 9.44 55.43
CA ILE A 127 6.94 8.20 55.52
C ILE A 127 5.46 8.54 55.82
N ASP A 128 5.21 9.37 56.83
CA ASP A 128 3.85 9.79 57.19
C ASP A 128 3.16 10.57 56.08
N ARG A 129 3.90 11.45 55.40
CA ARG A 129 3.38 12.22 54.28
C ARG A 129 3.02 11.33 53.10
N ILE A 130 3.87 10.34 52.77
CA ILE A 130 3.59 9.36 51.74
C ILE A 130 2.32 8.57 52.08
N LYS A 131 2.16 8.15 53.34
CA LYS A 131 0.96 7.45 53.80
C LYS A 131 -0.32 8.28 53.62
N LYS A 132 -0.31 9.55 54.04
CA LYS A 132 -1.45 10.47 53.87
C LYS A 132 -1.81 10.74 52.39
N ILE A 133 -0.80 10.83 51.54
CA ILE A 133 -1.00 10.95 50.08
C ILE A 133 -1.58 9.65 49.51
N ALA A 134 -1.14 8.49 49.99
CA ALA A 134 -1.70 7.21 49.58
C ALA A 134 -3.19 7.11 49.92
N GLU A 135 -3.59 7.49 51.13
CA GLU A 135 -5.00 7.53 51.57
C GLU A 135 -5.84 8.51 50.73
N THR A 136 -5.31 9.71 50.47
CA THR A 136 -5.98 10.72 49.62
C THR A 136 -6.15 10.20 48.19
N ASN A 137 -5.13 9.55 47.64
CA ASN A 137 -5.18 8.93 46.32
C ASN A 137 -6.20 7.79 46.27
N GLU A 138 -6.27 6.96 47.31
CA GLU A 138 -7.26 5.88 47.38
C GLU A 138 -8.69 6.43 47.34
N HIS A 139 -8.99 7.45 48.15
CA HIS A 139 -10.30 8.10 48.13
C HIS A 139 -10.59 8.79 46.79
N THR A 140 -9.59 9.45 46.22
CA THR A 140 -9.67 10.08 44.90
C THR A 140 -10.03 9.06 43.82
N MET A 141 -9.40 7.89 43.85
CA MET A 141 -9.70 6.79 42.92
C MET A 141 -11.11 6.22 43.11
N LYS A 142 -11.58 6.07 44.35
CA LYS A 142 -12.97 5.65 44.64
C LYS A 142 -13.98 6.66 44.09
N THR A 143 -13.74 7.96 44.32
CA THR A 143 -14.61 9.04 43.82
C THR A 143 -14.60 9.08 42.28
N LEU A 144 -13.43 8.98 41.65
CA LEU A 144 -13.32 8.90 40.20
C LEU A 144 -14.08 7.72 39.62
N LYS A 145 -13.94 6.53 40.22
CA LYS A 145 -14.66 5.33 39.79
C LYS A 145 -16.17 5.56 39.83
N TRP A 146 -16.68 6.15 40.91
CA TRP A 146 -18.09 6.50 41.03
C TRP A 146 -18.54 7.50 39.94
N VAL A 147 -17.76 8.57 39.70
CA VAL A 147 -18.06 9.55 38.65
C VAL A 147 -18.13 8.90 37.26
N VAL A 148 -17.17 8.03 36.93
CA VAL A 148 -17.15 7.32 35.65
C VAL A 148 -18.38 6.43 35.49
N ILE A 149 -18.79 5.71 36.55
CA ILE A 149 -20.00 4.90 36.53
C ILE A 149 -21.23 5.77 36.23
N VAL A 150 -21.44 6.84 37.02
CA VAL A 150 -22.60 7.74 36.83
C VAL A 150 -22.63 8.35 35.43
N LEU A 151 -21.48 8.78 34.90
CA LEU A 151 -21.43 9.36 33.56
C LEU A 151 -21.64 8.33 32.46
N THR A 152 -21.20 7.09 32.67
CA THR A 152 -21.49 5.97 31.77
C THR A 152 -22.99 5.65 31.78
N ASP A 153 -23.60 5.56 32.95
CA ASP A 153 -25.04 5.30 33.09
C ASP A 153 -25.89 6.39 32.41
N LEU A 154 -25.51 7.66 32.57
CA LEU A 154 -26.17 8.79 31.90
C LEU A 154 -25.98 8.75 30.38
N GLN A 155 -24.79 8.34 29.91
CA GLN A 155 -24.52 8.17 28.49
C GLN A 155 -25.36 7.03 27.91
N ASP A 156 -25.42 5.89 28.60
CA ASP A 156 -26.21 4.72 28.18
C ASP A 156 -27.70 5.03 28.15
N GLU A 157 -28.22 5.72 29.17
CA GLU A 157 -29.60 6.19 29.18
C GLU A 157 -29.89 7.13 27.99
N HIS A 158 -28.97 8.04 27.70
CA HIS A 158 -29.08 8.92 26.54
C HIS A 158 -29.08 8.15 25.20
N LEU A 159 -28.22 7.12 25.08
CA LEU A 159 -28.17 6.24 23.90
C LEU A 159 -29.47 5.47 23.71
N LEU A 160 -30.02 4.89 24.78
CA LEU A 160 -31.29 4.16 24.77
C LEU A 160 -32.46 5.05 24.35
N ARG A 161 -32.51 6.29 24.86
CA ARG A 161 -33.53 7.28 24.48
C ARG A 161 -33.43 7.69 23.02
N ALA A 162 -32.22 7.92 22.51
CA ALA A 162 -31.99 8.23 21.10
C ALA A 162 -32.41 7.05 20.19
N GLU A 163 -32.14 5.81 20.59
CA GLU A 163 -32.58 4.61 19.88
C GLU A 163 -34.11 4.49 19.85
N ALA A 164 -34.78 4.76 20.97
CA ALA A 164 -36.24 4.76 21.03
C ALA A 164 -36.86 5.83 20.11
N CYS A 165 -36.26 7.02 20.03
CA CYS A 165 -36.66 8.06 19.08
C CYS A 165 -36.48 7.60 17.64
N THR A 166 -35.34 6.99 17.32
CA THR A 166 -34.99 6.45 16.00
C THR A 166 -35.99 5.39 15.55
N LYS A 167 -36.29 4.38 16.38
CA LYS A 167 -37.30 3.34 16.10
C LYS A 167 -38.72 3.90 15.92
N ARG A 168 -39.04 5.02 16.57
CA ARG A 168 -40.33 5.70 16.36
C ARG A 168 -40.38 6.39 15.00
N CYS A 169 -39.29 7.06 14.61
CA CYS A 169 -39.14 7.66 13.28
C CYS A 169 -39.19 6.60 12.17
N GLU A 170 -38.50 5.47 12.32
CA GLU A 170 -38.51 4.36 11.36
C GLU A 170 -39.94 3.89 11.08
N ARG A 171 -40.69 3.51 12.14
CA ARG A 171 -42.08 3.10 12.02
C ARG A 171 -42.95 4.16 11.35
N ALA A 172 -42.75 5.43 11.70
CA ALA A 172 -43.52 6.51 11.10
C ALA A 172 -43.23 6.68 9.61
N ILE A 173 -41.97 6.62 9.19
CA ILE A 173 -41.59 6.73 7.76
C ILE A 173 -42.04 5.50 6.98
N THR A 174 -41.89 4.29 7.52
CA THR A 174 -42.38 3.05 6.89
C THR A 174 -43.89 3.12 6.63
N ASN A 175 -44.66 3.62 7.60
CA ASN A 175 -46.12 3.76 7.48
C ASN A 175 -46.55 4.83 6.46
N MET A 176 -45.66 5.71 5.99
CA MET A 176 -45.99 6.68 4.92
C MET A 176 -46.05 6.05 3.53
N ASN A 177 -45.60 4.79 3.35
CA ASN A 177 -45.63 4.04 2.10
C ASN A 177 -45.11 4.83 0.87
N LEU A 178 -43.95 5.47 1.02
CA LEU A 178 -43.36 6.35 -0.01
C LEU A 178 -42.59 5.56 -1.09
N GLY A 179 -42.70 4.24 -1.12
CA GLY A 179 -41.99 3.37 -2.07
C GLY A 179 -40.51 3.11 -1.75
N TYR A 180 -40.02 3.54 -0.59
CA TYR A 180 -38.68 3.18 -0.10
C TYR A 180 -38.64 1.76 0.46
N THR A 181 -37.51 1.09 0.32
CA THR A 181 -37.32 -0.24 0.92
C THR A 181 -37.09 -0.11 2.43
N THR A 182 -37.36 -1.18 3.17
CA THR A 182 -37.08 -1.25 4.61
C THR A 182 -35.60 -1.07 4.93
N ASP A 183 -34.70 -1.52 4.04
CA ASP A 183 -33.26 -1.37 4.21
C ASP A 183 -32.80 0.08 4.06
N ASP A 184 -33.39 0.85 3.13
CA ASP A 184 -33.10 2.28 2.97
C ASP A 184 -33.44 3.06 4.25
N ILE A 185 -34.57 2.71 4.88
CA ILE A 185 -35.05 3.32 6.12
C ILE A 185 -34.15 2.93 7.30
N ARG A 186 -33.87 1.62 7.47
CA ARG A 186 -33.00 1.13 8.56
C ARG A 186 -31.61 1.75 8.48
N PHE A 187 -31.01 1.80 7.29
CA PHE A 187 -29.67 2.36 7.12
C PHE A 187 -29.64 3.87 7.42
N ALA A 188 -30.65 4.62 6.97
CA ALA A 188 -30.76 6.04 7.31
C ALA A 188 -30.91 6.25 8.82
N ALA A 189 -31.68 5.38 9.48
CA ALA A 189 -31.91 5.44 10.91
C ALA A 189 -30.64 5.20 11.73
N GLU A 190 -29.86 4.17 11.39
CA GLU A 190 -28.63 3.81 12.08
C GLU A 190 -27.50 4.84 11.84
N CYS A 191 -27.29 5.24 10.58
CA CYS A 191 -26.12 6.04 10.21
C CYS A 191 -26.36 7.56 10.24
N ASP A 192 -27.59 8.03 10.02
CA ASP A 192 -27.88 9.46 9.92
C ASP A 192 -28.74 9.95 11.10
N TRP A 193 -29.80 9.23 11.46
CA TRP A 193 -30.76 9.72 12.46
C TRP A 193 -30.27 9.56 13.89
N LYS A 194 -29.69 8.40 14.25
CA LYS A 194 -29.19 8.14 15.59
C LYS A 194 -28.13 9.17 16.03
N PRO A 195 -27.07 9.47 15.24
CA PRO A 195 -26.12 10.53 15.59
C PRO A 195 -26.76 11.91 15.66
N TYR A 196 -27.71 12.20 14.76
CA TYR A 196 -28.43 13.48 14.75
C TYR A 196 -29.23 13.68 16.05
N PHE A 197 -30.03 12.70 16.48
CA PHE A 197 -30.81 12.81 17.72
C PHE A 197 -29.93 12.79 18.98
N GLN A 198 -28.80 12.09 18.95
CA GLN A 198 -27.80 12.18 20.02
C GLN A 198 -27.24 13.59 20.14
N SER A 199 -26.92 14.25 19.03
CA SER A 199 -26.37 15.62 19.04
C SER A 199 -27.37 16.66 19.55
N LEU A 200 -28.66 16.44 19.32
CA LEU A 200 -29.73 17.32 19.77
C LEU A 200 -30.15 17.10 21.23
N GLY A 201 -29.68 16.03 21.87
CA GLY A 201 -30.16 15.65 23.20
C GLY A 201 -31.66 15.36 23.24
N THR A 202 -32.24 14.91 22.11
CA THR A 202 -33.69 14.70 22.00
C THR A 202 -34.12 13.54 22.90
N GLN A 203 -34.75 13.86 24.03
CA GLN A 203 -35.14 12.85 25.03
C GLN A 203 -36.42 12.10 24.66
N ARG A 204 -37.31 12.71 23.89
CA ARG A 204 -38.59 12.14 23.50
C ARG A 204 -39.02 12.65 22.14
N MET A 205 -39.44 11.75 21.26
CA MET A 205 -39.98 12.10 19.94
C MET A 205 -41.50 12.22 19.99
N THR A 206 -42.04 13.44 20.08
CA THR A 206 -43.49 13.71 19.98
C THR A 206 -43.96 13.76 18.52
N ARG A 207 -45.28 13.88 18.29
CA ARG A 207 -45.82 14.08 16.93
C ARG A 207 -45.38 15.41 16.32
N ASN A 208 -45.22 16.46 17.12
CA ASN A 208 -44.77 17.77 16.64
C ASN A 208 -43.28 17.73 16.29
N ASP A 209 -42.46 17.08 17.12
CA ASP A 209 -41.03 16.88 16.82
C ASP A 209 -40.84 16.07 15.54
N LEU A 210 -41.63 15.00 15.36
CA LEU A 210 -41.60 14.22 14.13
C LEU A 210 -41.95 15.05 12.89
N ARG A 211 -42.94 15.95 12.98
CA ARG A 211 -43.29 16.88 11.89
C ARG A 211 -42.14 17.85 11.62
N PHE A 212 -41.53 18.40 12.66
CA PHE A 212 -40.40 19.31 12.55
C PHE A 212 -39.19 18.65 11.89
N HIS A 213 -38.89 17.39 12.21
CA HIS A 213 -37.77 16.65 11.64
C HIS A 213 -38.09 15.90 10.34
N LYS A 214 -39.34 15.91 9.87
CA LYS A 214 -39.81 15.09 8.74
C LYS A 214 -38.94 15.25 7.49
N ASP A 215 -38.63 16.49 7.12
CA ASP A 215 -37.88 16.76 5.89
C ASP A 215 -36.43 16.24 5.96
N PHE A 216 -35.82 16.28 7.14
CA PHE A 216 -34.50 15.68 7.36
C PHE A 216 -34.55 14.16 7.23
N LEU A 217 -35.54 13.51 7.85
CA LEU A 217 -35.74 12.06 7.78
C LEU A 217 -35.99 11.58 6.34
N LEU A 218 -36.84 12.28 5.60
CA LEU A 218 -37.13 11.93 4.20
C LEU A 218 -35.93 12.16 3.29
N ARG A 219 -35.17 13.24 3.49
CA ARG A 219 -33.97 13.56 2.70
C ARG A 219 -32.88 12.50 2.86
N THR A 220 -32.67 12.03 4.09
CA THR A 220 -31.67 10.99 4.41
C THR A 220 -32.08 9.63 3.84
N VAL A 221 -33.36 9.23 3.96
CA VAL A 221 -33.87 8.00 3.32
C VAL A 221 -33.74 8.06 1.81
N ARG A 222 -34.12 9.19 1.19
CA ARG A 222 -33.94 9.39 -0.25
C ARG A 222 -32.47 9.27 -0.66
N LYS A 223 -31.55 9.87 0.10
CA LYS A 223 -30.10 9.76 -0.14
C LYS A 223 -29.63 8.31 -0.09
N ARG A 224 -30.12 7.51 0.87
CA ARG A 224 -29.80 6.07 0.97
C ARG A 224 -30.37 5.28 -0.20
N ALA A 225 -31.62 5.52 -0.58
CA ALA A 225 -32.23 4.91 -1.76
C ALA A 225 -31.44 5.24 -3.04
N VAL A 226 -30.99 6.49 -3.24
CA VAL A 226 -30.14 6.87 -4.38
C VAL A 226 -28.84 6.09 -4.36
N THR A 227 -28.19 6.01 -3.20
CA THR A 227 -26.90 5.34 -3.05
C THR A 227 -27.01 3.84 -3.32
N ARG A 228 -28.03 3.18 -2.77
CA ARG A 228 -28.30 1.75 -3.01
C ARG A 228 -28.60 1.46 -4.48
N LEU A 229 -29.44 2.28 -5.11
CA LEU A 229 -29.78 2.10 -6.53
C LEU A 229 -28.57 2.32 -7.45
N ARG A 230 -27.74 3.33 -7.16
CA ARG A 230 -26.46 3.52 -7.86
C ARG A 230 -25.58 2.29 -7.72
N LEU A 231 -25.40 1.78 -6.51
CA LEU A 231 -24.61 0.58 -6.26
C LEU A 231 -25.18 -0.65 -7.00
N ALA A 232 -26.50 -0.85 -6.98
CA ALA A 232 -27.14 -1.96 -7.68
C ALA A 232 -26.91 -1.88 -9.20
N ARG A 233 -27.04 -0.69 -9.79
CA ARG A 233 -26.77 -0.47 -11.22
C ARG A 233 -25.29 -0.61 -11.58
N THR A 234 -24.39 -0.16 -10.72
CA THR A 234 -22.95 -0.39 -10.84
C THR A 234 -22.65 -1.89 -10.87
N LEU A 235 -23.23 -2.66 -9.95
CA LEU A 235 -23.06 -4.12 -9.91
C LEU A 235 -23.63 -4.81 -11.16
N GLU A 236 -24.76 -4.33 -11.67
CA GLU A 236 -25.34 -4.82 -12.92
C GLU A 236 -24.43 -4.55 -14.13
N ILE A 237 -23.87 -3.34 -14.25
CA ILE A 237 -22.91 -3.03 -15.32
C ILE A 237 -21.64 -3.88 -15.18
N MET A 238 -21.15 -4.08 -13.95
CA MET A 238 -19.99 -4.95 -13.71
C MET A 238 -20.27 -6.39 -14.19
N ALA A 239 -21.46 -6.93 -13.88
CA ALA A 239 -21.88 -8.23 -14.36
C ALA A 239 -21.95 -8.28 -15.90
N LEU A 240 -22.52 -7.24 -16.54
CA LEU A 240 -22.54 -7.15 -18.01
C LEU A 240 -21.13 -7.06 -18.62
N CYS A 241 -20.20 -6.37 -17.97
CA CYS A 241 -18.81 -6.31 -18.39
C CYS A 241 -18.14 -7.69 -18.30
N ASP A 242 -18.40 -8.44 -17.23
CA ASP A 242 -17.87 -9.80 -17.05
C ASP A 242 -18.49 -10.77 -18.09
N GLU A 243 -19.80 -10.67 -18.35
CA GLU A 243 -20.48 -11.40 -19.44
C GLU A 243 -19.86 -11.10 -20.81
N TYR A 244 -19.72 -9.82 -21.16
CA TYR A 244 -19.13 -9.42 -22.43
C TYR A 244 -17.69 -9.92 -22.56
N ARG A 245 -16.90 -9.78 -21.49
CA ARG A 245 -15.53 -10.27 -21.47
C ARG A 245 -15.44 -11.77 -21.68
N ALA A 246 -16.39 -12.55 -21.15
CA ALA A 246 -16.46 -13.98 -21.40
C ALA A 246 -16.74 -14.33 -22.89
N THR A 247 -17.17 -13.37 -23.71
CA THR A 247 -17.30 -13.57 -25.17
C THR A 247 -16.00 -13.34 -25.93
N LEU A 248 -15.00 -12.72 -25.31
CA LEU A 248 -13.71 -12.39 -25.92
C LEU A 248 -12.73 -13.56 -25.81
N LYS A 249 -11.74 -13.60 -26.72
CA LYS A 249 -10.63 -14.54 -26.56
C LYS A 249 -9.80 -14.16 -25.33
N PRO A 250 -9.28 -15.12 -24.58
CA PRO A 250 -8.46 -14.85 -23.41
C PRO A 250 -7.29 -13.87 -23.62
N LEU A 251 -6.67 -13.89 -24.79
CA LEU A 251 -5.59 -12.94 -25.13
C LEU A 251 -6.11 -11.50 -25.18
N ASP A 252 -7.30 -11.30 -25.74
CA ASP A 252 -7.94 -9.97 -25.85
C ASP A 252 -8.36 -9.43 -24.48
N TRP A 253 -8.47 -10.29 -23.45
CA TRP A 253 -8.79 -9.83 -22.10
C TRP A 253 -7.69 -8.98 -21.49
N LEU A 254 -6.43 -9.21 -21.88
CA LEU A 254 -5.29 -8.41 -21.43
C LEU A 254 -5.44 -6.95 -21.87
N HIS A 255 -6.13 -6.73 -22.99
CA HIS A 255 -6.41 -5.42 -23.57
C HIS A 255 -7.79 -4.89 -23.19
N HIS A 256 -8.58 -5.64 -22.41
CA HIS A 256 -9.92 -5.21 -22.03
C HIS A 256 -9.87 -4.21 -20.87
N PRO A 257 -10.56 -3.06 -20.95
CA PRO A 257 -10.46 -2.05 -19.90
C PRO A 257 -11.02 -2.55 -18.56
N PRO A 258 -10.57 -2.00 -17.42
CA PRO A 258 -11.18 -2.31 -16.12
C PRO A 258 -12.65 -1.88 -16.13
N ALA A 259 -13.53 -2.63 -15.47
CA ALA A 259 -14.95 -2.29 -15.40
C ALA A 259 -15.20 -0.87 -14.87
N ALA A 260 -14.38 -0.41 -13.92
CA ALA A 260 -14.40 0.97 -13.41
C ALA A 260 -14.23 2.01 -14.53
N GLN A 261 -13.35 1.76 -15.51
CA GLN A 261 -13.14 2.67 -16.64
C GLN A 261 -14.26 2.62 -17.66
N LEU A 262 -14.81 1.44 -17.92
CA LEU A 262 -15.98 1.32 -18.79
C LEU A 262 -17.15 2.10 -18.22
N MET A 263 -17.38 2.03 -16.90
CA MET A 263 -18.44 2.78 -16.21
C MET A 263 -18.31 4.30 -16.32
N GLU A 264 -17.14 4.83 -16.69
CA GLU A 264 -16.96 6.26 -16.93
C GLU A 264 -17.55 6.75 -18.25
N ALA A 265 -17.93 5.84 -19.16
CA ALA A 265 -18.60 6.20 -20.40
C ALA A 265 -19.99 6.79 -20.13
N GLN A 266 -20.38 7.77 -20.95
CA GLN A 266 -21.57 8.59 -20.70
C GLN A 266 -22.85 7.74 -20.58
N CYS A 267 -23.03 6.74 -21.44
CA CYS A 267 -24.21 5.86 -21.40
C CYS A 267 -24.36 5.12 -20.06
N PHE A 268 -23.26 4.67 -19.46
CA PHE A 268 -23.28 3.99 -18.16
C PHE A 268 -23.44 4.99 -17.00
N LYS A 269 -22.80 6.17 -17.09
CA LYS A 269 -23.03 7.26 -16.13
C LYS A 269 -24.48 7.71 -16.09
N ASP A 270 -25.11 7.84 -17.25
CA ASP A 270 -26.53 8.22 -17.37
C ASP A 270 -27.42 7.15 -16.74
N TYR A 271 -27.12 5.88 -16.99
CA TYR A 271 -27.80 4.76 -16.36
C TYR A 271 -27.69 4.78 -14.83
N ILE A 272 -26.46 4.84 -14.30
CA ILE A 272 -26.17 4.85 -12.87
C ILE A 272 -26.87 6.04 -12.19
N ASN A 273 -26.81 7.22 -12.82
CA ASN A 273 -27.36 8.46 -12.28
C ASN A 273 -28.84 8.71 -12.57
N GLN A 274 -29.52 7.80 -13.30
CA GLN A 274 -30.94 7.96 -13.61
C GLN A 274 -31.77 8.15 -12.34
N ASN A 275 -32.64 9.18 -12.33
CA ASN A 275 -33.43 9.53 -11.16
C ASN A 275 -34.38 8.39 -10.75
N ILE A 276 -34.41 8.07 -9.45
CA ILE A 276 -35.22 7.01 -8.83
C ILE A 276 -36.69 7.11 -9.19
N ALA A 277 -37.20 8.34 -9.39
CA ALA A 277 -38.61 8.57 -9.65
C ALA A 277 -39.09 7.98 -10.99
N TYR A 278 -38.17 7.69 -11.92
CA TYR A 278 -38.51 7.15 -13.23
C TYR A 278 -38.15 5.66 -13.30
N LYS A 279 -39.03 4.86 -13.91
CA LYS A 279 -38.74 3.47 -14.25
C LYS A 279 -37.48 3.45 -15.10
N THR A 280 -36.53 2.58 -14.75
CA THR A 280 -35.28 2.39 -15.48
C THR A 280 -35.58 2.21 -16.96
N GLN A 281 -35.03 3.09 -17.81
CA GLN A 281 -35.35 3.12 -19.25
C GLN A 281 -34.35 2.32 -20.10
N PHE A 282 -33.21 1.94 -19.54
CA PHE A 282 -32.19 1.20 -20.26
C PHE A 282 -32.48 -0.30 -20.20
N SER A 283 -32.56 -0.94 -21.37
CA SER A 283 -32.53 -2.40 -21.47
C SER A 283 -31.07 -2.88 -21.31
N PRO A 284 -30.83 -3.94 -20.51
CA PRO A 284 -29.52 -4.61 -20.46
C PRO A 284 -28.98 -4.97 -21.85
N ASP A 285 -29.85 -5.29 -22.81
CA ASP A 285 -29.44 -5.63 -24.18
C ASP A 285 -28.83 -4.43 -24.93
N ILE A 286 -29.36 -3.23 -24.70
CA ILE A 286 -28.80 -2.00 -25.29
C ILE A 286 -27.43 -1.73 -24.69
N LEU A 287 -27.30 -1.85 -23.36
CA LEU A 287 -26.02 -1.68 -22.66
C LEU A 287 -24.99 -2.70 -23.14
N ARG A 288 -25.39 -3.96 -23.29
CA ARG A 288 -24.54 -5.04 -23.82
C ARG A 288 -24.05 -4.74 -25.23
N ALA A 289 -24.92 -4.22 -26.10
CA ALA A 289 -24.55 -3.83 -27.47
C ALA A 289 -23.57 -2.64 -27.52
N GLN A 290 -23.52 -1.79 -26.49
CA GLN A 290 -22.58 -0.66 -26.41
C GLN A 290 -21.19 -1.05 -25.90
N LEU A 291 -21.05 -2.14 -25.14
CA LEU A 291 -19.77 -2.51 -24.51
C LEU A 291 -18.59 -2.63 -25.48
N PRO A 292 -18.69 -3.31 -26.64
CA PRO A 292 -17.58 -3.38 -27.60
C PRO A 292 -17.13 -2.00 -28.08
N LYS A 293 -18.11 -1.13 -28.37
CA LYS A 293 -17.85 0.24 -28.84
C LYS A 293 -17.16 1.06 -27.77
N VAL A 294 -17.66 1.02 -26.53
CA VAL A 294 -17.06 1.75 -25.40
C VAL A 294 -15.63 1.28 -25.11
N ALA A 295 -15.38 -0.03 -25.13
CA ALA A 295 -14.04 -0.58 -24.90
C ALA A 295 -13.06 -0.14 -26.01
N PHE A 296 -13.50 -0.16 -27.27
CA PHE A 296 -12.71 0.32 -28.40
C PHE A 296 -12.43 1.83 -28.31
N GLU A 297 -13.46 2.65 -28.03
CA GLU A 297 -13.32 4.10 -27.88
C GLU A 297 -12.38 4.46 -26.72
N TRP A 298 -12.43 3.71 -25.62
CA TRP A 298 -11.51 3.88 -24.50
C TRP A 298 -10.06 3.66 -24.93
N ALA A 299 -9.76 2.53 -25.61
CA ALA A 299 -8.40 2.21 -26.06
C ALA A 299 -7.91 3.24 -27.09
N ALA A 300 -8.77 3.59 -28.06
CA ALA A 300 -8.47 4.59 -29.09
C ALA A 300 -8.22 5.99 -28.51
N SER A 301 -8.98 6.38 -27.47
CA SER A 301 -8.79 7.65 -26.76
C SER A 301 -7.44 7.70 -26.04
N HIS A 302 -7.05 6.62 -25.34
CA HIS A 302 -5.75 6.54 -24.67
C HIS A 302 -4.59 6.54 -25.67
N ARG A 303 -4.71 5.78 -26.77
CA ARG A 303 -3.72 5.79 -27.86
C ARG A 303 -3.57 7.19 -28.45
N THR A 304 -4.69 7.88 -28.69
CA THR A 304 -4.70 9.27 -29.18
C THR A 304 -4.03 10.22 -28.20
N LYS A 305 -4.31 10.10 -26.90
CA LYS A 305 -3.71 10.94 -25.86
C LYS A 305 -2.18 10.79 -25.81
N LEU A 306 -1.68 9.55 -25.81
CA LEU A 306 -0.24 9.28 -25.83
C LEU A 306 0.40 9.76 -27.14
N ALA A 307 -0.29 9.66 -28.27
CA ALA A 307 0.24 10.06 -29.57
C ALA A 307 0.39 11.58 -29.63
N THR A 308 -0.61 12.32 -29.13
CA THR A 308 -0.54 13.78 -28.98
C THR A 308 0.60 14.20 -28.06
N GLN A 309 0.80 13.50 -26.94
CA GLN A 309 1.94 13.76 -26.05
C GLN A 309 3.28 13.53 -26.77
N TRP A 310 3.41 12.44 -27.52
CA TRP A 310 4.61 12.14 -28.29
C TRP A 310 4.93 13.24 -29.31
N ILE A 311 3.94 13.67 -30.09
CA ILE A 311 4.10 14.76 -31.08
C ILE A 311 4.55 16.06 -30.38
N THR A 312 3.95 16.36 -29.23
CA THR A 312 4.29 17.55 -28.43
C THR A 312 5.74 17.51 -27.93
N GLN A 313 6.23 16.33 -27.51
CA GLN A 313 7.59 16.16 -27.00
C GLN A 313 8.67 16.17 -28.09
N ARG A 314 8.37 15.70 -29.31
CA ARG A 314 9.34 15.62 -30.42
C ARG A 314 9.37 16.84 -31.35
N GLY A 315 8.35 17.69 -31.33
CA GLY A 315 8.25 18.86 -32.20
C GLY A 315 7.47 18.59 -33.49
N SER A 316 7.08 19.67 -34.17
CA SER A 316 6.14 19.68 -35.28
C SER A 316 6.70 19.00 -36.54
N GLY A 317 6.22 17.80 -36.86
CA GLY A 317 6.54 17.10 -38.11
C GLY A 317 5.76 15.81 -38.31
N MET A 318 5.45 15.10 -37.22
CA MET A 318 4.70 13.84 -37.25
C MET A 318 3.19 14.08 -37.20
N SER A 319 2.43 13.42 -38.08
CA SER A 319 0.96 13.47 -38.02
C SER A 319 0.41 12.61 -36.86
N LEU A 320 -0.83 12.82 -36.44
CA LEU A 320 -1.46 12.02 -35.39
C LEU A 320 -1.59 10.53 -35.78
N ASP A 321 -1.92 10.25 -37.03
CA ASP A 321 -2.09 8.88 -37.51
C ASP A 321 -0.74 8.17 -37.64
N GLU A 322 0.30 8.87 -38.11
CA GLU A 322 1.67 8.37 -38.11
C GLU A 322 2.18 8.08 -36.69
N ALA A 323 1.93 8.99 -35.74
CA ALA A 323 2.29 8.78 -34.34
C ALA A 323 1.58 7.54 -33.76
N LYS A 324 0.30 7.34 -34.08
CA LYS A 324 -0.44 6.14 -33.66
C LYS A 324 0.18 4.87 -34.26
N CYS A 325 0.47 4.84 -35.56
CA CYS A 325 1.10 3.69 -36.21
C CYS A 325 2.48 3.38 -35.61
N ASN A 326 3.26 4.41 -35.27
CA ASN A 326 4.59 4.24 -34.69
C ASN A 326 4.58 3.70 -33.25
N MET A 327 3.43 3.66 -32.56
CA MET A 327 3.36 3.13 -31.19
C MET A 327 3.57 1.63 -31.09
N ASP A 328 3.38 0.90 -32.19
CA ASP A 328 3.60 -0.55 -32.21
C ASP A 328 5.10 -0.89 -32.41
N LEU A 329 5.92 0.11 -32.76
CA LEU A 329 7.37 -0.03 -32.94
C LEU A 329 8.07 -0.31 -31.61
N ALA A 330 9.11 -1.15 -31.63
CA ALA A 330 9.89 -1.52 -30.46
C ALA A 330 10.51 -0.30 -29.76
N ARG A 331 10.89 0.72 -30.54
CA ARG A 331 11.48 1.97 -30.02
C ARG A 331 10.51 2.84 -29.22
N CYS A 332 9.20 2.59 -29.31
CA CYS A 332 8.20 3.32 -28.54
C CYS A 332 8.15 2.77 -27.11
N VAL A 333 8.92 3.37 -26.20
CA VAL A 333 9.03 2.94 -24.81
C VAL A 333 8.25 3.85 -23.89
N PHE A 334 7.29 3.30 -23.15
CA PHE A 334 6.52 4.02 -22.15
C PHE A 334 6.95 3.65 -20.73
N VAL A 335 6.81 4.61 -19.81
CA VAL A 335 7.00 4.42 -18.37
C VAL A 335 5.76 4.87 -17.61
N CYS A 336 5.43 4.19 -16.53
CA CYS A 336 4.36 4.59 -15.62
C CYS A 336 4.96 5.33 -14.40
N PRO A 337 4.70 6.64 -14.20
CA PRO A 337 5.21 7.39 -13.06
C PRO A 337 4.76 6.85 -11.70
N GLN A 338 3.63 6.13 -11.65
CA GLN A 338 3.12 5.57 -10.40
C GLN A 338 3.83 4.26 -10.04
N CYS A 339 4.21 3.46 -11.04
CA CYS A 339 5.06 2.29 -10.80
C CYS A 339 6.46 2.68 -10.33
N ARG A 340 6.97 3.87 -10.71
CA ARG A 340 8.22 4.43 -10.16
C ARG A 340 8.19 4.62 -8.65
N THR A 341 7.02 4.95 -8.07
CA THR A 341 6.90 5.31 -6.65
C THR A 341 6.55 4.16 -5.71
N LEU A 342 6.20 2.98 -6.23
CA LEU A 342 5.67 1.88 -5.41
C LEU A 342 6.75 0.92 -4.90
N ASP A 343 7.95 0.96 -5.47
CA ASP A 343 9.04 0.06 -5.12
C ASP A 343 10.25 0.88 -4.67
N ASP A 344 10.46 0.99 -3.36
CA ASP A 344 11.59 1.71 -2.78
C ASP A 344 12.95 1.11 -3.23
N GLU A 345 12.97 -0.16 -3.67
CA GLU A 345 14.16 -0.81 -4.23
C GLU A 345 14.31 -0.59 -5.74
N HIS A 346 13.21 -0.41 -6.49
CA HIS A 346 13.21 -0.24 -7.94
C HIS A 346 12.58 1.10 -8.34
N ARG A 347 13.41 2.14 -8.42
CA ARG A 347 13.02 3.54 -8.73
C ARG A 347 12.28 3.73 -10.05
N VAL A 348 12.31 2.75 -10.96
CA VAL A 348 11.64 2.78 -12.25
C VAL A 348 10.86 1.49 -12.44
N GLY A 349 9.53 1.58 -12.54
CA GLY A 349 8.69 0.44 -12.90
C GLY A 349 9.09 -0.20 -14.23
N PRO A 350 8.45 -1.31 -14.65
CA PRO A 350 8.78 -1.97 -15.90
C PRO A 350 8.66 -1.02 -17.10
N ALA A 351 9.62 -1.08 -18.02
CA ALA A 351 9.52 -0.41 -19.31
C ALA A 351 8.44 -1.10 -20.15
N LEU A 352 7.49 -0.32 -20.65
CA LEU A 352 6.37 -0.80 -21.45
C LEU A 352 6.71 -0.54 -22.92
N CYS A 353 7.23 -1.54 -23.61
CA CYS A 353 7.72 -1.38 -24.98
C CYS A 353 6.61 -1.71 -25.97
N GLY A 354 6.18 -0.75 -26.78
CA GLY A 354 5.06 -0.87 -27.72
C GLY A 354 3.68 -0.65 -27.09
N TRP A 355 2.68 -0.41 -27.96
CA TRP A 355 1.30 -0.13 -27.56
C TRP A 355 0.65 -1.28 -26.79
N ASP A 356 0.84 -2.53 -27.20
CA ASP A 356 0.19 -3.67 -26.53
C ASP A 356 0.62 -3.81 -25.06
N ASN A 357 1.91 -3.58 -24.79
CA ASN A 357 2.43 -3.58 -23.42
C ASN A 357 1.91 -2.38 -22.61
N ALA A 358 1.80 -1.19 -23.22
CA ALA A 358 1.20 -0.02 -22.61
C ALA A 358 -0.29 -0.22 -22.30
N LEU A 359 -1.03 -0.78 -23.24
CA LEU A 359 -2.46 -1.06 -23.11
C LEU A 359 -2.72 -2.11 -22.04
N THR A 360 -1.99 -3.23 -22.08
CA THR A 360 -2.05 -4.28 -21.05
C THR A 360 -1.80 -3.71 -19.66
N HIS A 361 -0.80 -2.83 -19.51
CA HIS A 361 -0.51 -2.17 -18.24
C HIS A 361 -1.70 -1.37 -17.71
N MET A 362 -2.30 -0.51 -18.55
CA MET A 362 -3.46 0.30 -18.17
C MET A 362 -4.70 -0.55 -17.87
N CYS A 363 -4.87 -1.68 -18.56
CA CYS A 363 -6.00 -2.58 -18.40
C CYS A 363 -5.94 -3.43 -17.13
N HIS A 364 -4.74 -3.70 -16.63
CA HIS A 364 -4.54 -4.58 -15.48
C HIS A 364 -4.59 -3.88 -14.12
N THR A 365 -4.56 -2.55 -14.13
CA THR A 365 -4.51 -1.75 -12.91
C THR A 365 -5.91 -1.29 -12.53
N THR A 366 -6.39 -1.70 -11.36
CA THR A 366 -7.67 -1.22 -10.81
C THR A 366 -7.61 0.22 -10.33
N SER A 367 -6.40 0.80 -10.25
CA SER A 367 -6.19 2.18 -9.83
C SER A 367 -6.10 3.11 -11.04
N ASP A 368 -6.89 4.18 -11.01
CA ASP A 368 -6.83 5.29 -11.98
C ASP A 368 -5.43 5.90 -12.11
N ARG A 369 -4.56 5.66 -11.12
CA ARG A 369 -3.20 6.18 -11.05
C ARG A 369 -2.34 5.69 -12.24
N HIS A 370 -2.53 4.46 -12.70
CA HIS A 370 -1.67 3.88 -13.75
C HIS A 370 -2.09 4.21 -15.20
N GLN A 371 -3.11 5.05 -15.38
CA GLN A 371 -3.57 5.48 -16.72
C GLN A 371 -2.70 6.57 -17.35
N THR A 372 -1.79 7.15 -16.57
CA THR A 372 -0.85 8.14 -17.08
C THR A 372 0.46 7.44 -17.40
N LEU A 373 0.74 7.30 -18.69
CA LEU A 373 2.01 6.84 -19.20
C LEU A 373 2.77 8.00 -19.83
N GLU A 374 4.09 7.94 -19.74
CA GLU A 374 4.99 8.92 -20.35
C GLU A 374 5.89 8.19 -21.34
N LEU A 375 6.14 8.81 -22.49
CA LEU A 375 7.15 8.31 -23.42
C LEU A 375 8.55 8.57 -22.84
N SER A 376 9.39 7.55 -22.80
CA SER A 376 10.77 7.64 -22.32
C SER A 376 11.74 7.80 -23.49
N GLN A 377 12.30 9.00 -23.64
CA GLN A 377 13.35 9.27 -24.64
C GLN A 377 14.60 8.41 -24.38
N GLU A 378 14.99 8.26 -23.11
CA GLU A 378 16.11 7.39 -22.72
C GLU A 378 15.85 5.93 -23.10
N GLY A 379 14.63 5.44 -22.87
CA GLY A 379 14.24 4.08 -23.23
C GLY A 379 14.26 3.86 -24.74
N GLU A 380 13.77 4.84 -25.49
CA GLU A 380 13.85 4.84 -26.95
C GLU A 380 15.31 4.80 -27.44
N GLU A 381 16.22 5.62 -26.89
CA GLU A 381 17.64 5.58 -27.25
C GLU A 381 18.28 4.22 -27.00
N VAL A 382 17.93 3.54 -25.90
CA VAL A 382 18.40 2.18 -25.61
C VAL A 382 17.93 1.21 -26.68
N VAL A 383 16.65 1.25 -27.03
CA VAL A 383 16.10 0.35 -28.05
C VAL A 383 16.67 0.66 -29.43
N LEU A 384 16.85 1.93 -29.82
CA LEU A 384 17.46 2.29 -31.10
C LEU A 384 18.87 1.71 -31.24
N LYS A 385 19.71 1.84 -30.20
CA LYS A 385 21.04 1.22 -30.19
C LYS A 385 20.97 -0.31 -30.26
N MET A 386 19.98 -0.90 -29.59
CA MET A 386 19.77 -2.34 -29.63
C MET A 386 19.37 -2.83 -31.01
N LEU A 387 18.45 -2.14 -31.69
CA LEU A 387 18.03 -2.47 -33.06
C LEU A 387 19.19 -2.31 -34.05
N LEU A 388 19.96 -1.22 -33.96
CA LEU A 388 21.18 -1.03 -34.76
C LEU A 388 22.19 -2.15 -34.53
N TYR A 389 22.39 -2.56 -33.28
CA TYR A 389 23.30 -3.64 -32.93
C TYR A 389 22.85 -5.00 -33.49
N LEU A 390 21.55 -5.22 -33.64
CA LEU A 390 20.97 -6.44 -34.21
C LEU A 390 20.77 -6.37 -35.73
N ASP A 391 21.24 -5.30 -36.39
CA ASP A 391 20.99 -5.02 -37.81
C ASP A 391 19.50 -5.03 -38.18
N MET A 392 18.68 -4.39 -37.33
CA MET A 392 17.24 -4.28 -37.51
C MET A 392 16.83 -2.83 -37.76
N ASP A 393 15.93 -2.64 -38.73
CA ASP A 393 15.40 -1.31 -39.06
C ASP A 393 14.48 -0.79 -37.93
N PRO A 394 14.82 0.37 -37.30
CA PRO A 394 14.02 0.96 -36.23
C PRO A 394 12.64 1.46 -36.64
N ASP A 395 12.42 1.73 -37.92
CA ASP A 395 11.17 2.28 -38.44
C ASP A 395 10.13 1.19 -38.79
N SER A 396 10.55 -0.09 -38.85
CA SER A 396 9.66 -1.23 -39.14
C SER A 396 9.64 -2.32 -38.07
N THR A 397 10.59 -2.32 -37.13
CA THR A 397 10.65 -3.34 -36.08
C THR A 397 9.64 -3.07 -34.96
N THR A 398 8.68 -3.98 -34.80
CA THR A 398 7.67 -3.94 -33.74
C THR A 398 8.17 -4.52 -32.42
N ALA A 399 7.55 -4.14 -31.31
CA ALA A 399 7.85 -4.74 -30.00
C ALA A 399 7.62 -6.26 -30.00
N GLN A 400 6.51 -6.71 -30.60
CA GLN A 400 6.21 -8.14 -30.76
C GLN A 400 7.31 -8.89 -31.51
N ARG A 401 7.89 -8.28 -32.56
CA ARG A 401 9.00 -8.91 -33.30
C ARG A 401 10.24 -9.10 -32.43
N MET A 402 10.52 -8.15 -31.54
CA MET A 402 11.62 -8.28 -30.56
C MET A 402 11.32 -9.36 -29.51
N ASP A 403 10.07 -9.46 -29.05
CA ASP A 403 9.63 -10.53 -28.16
C ASP A 403 9.74 -11.91 -28.81
N ASP A 404 9.38 -12.04 -30.09
CA ASP A 404 9.46 -13.31 -30.84
C ASP A 404 10.91 -13.78 -31.07
N LEU A 405 11.85 -12.85 -31.27
CA LEU A 405 13.28 -13.17 -31.38
C LEU A 405 13.84 -13.67 -30.04
N ASP A 406 13.31 -13.14 -28.93
CA ASP A 406 13.60 -13.58 -27.57
C ASP A 406 15.12 -13.66 -27.30
N TYR A 407 15.89 -12.66 -27.76
CA TYR A 407 17.33 -12.56 -27.50
C TYR A 407 17.63 -12.31 -26.02
N ARG A 408 18.89 -12.56 -25.62
CA ARG A 408 19.38 -12.26 -24.28
C ARG A 408 20.53 -11.26 -24.36
N PHE A 409 20.58 -10.35 -23.39
CA PHE A 409 21.55 -9.26 -23.36
C PHE A 409 22.30 -9.23 -22.04
N PHE A 410 23.59 -8.92 -22.09
CA PHE A 410 24.37 -8.47 -20.94
C PHE A 410 24.46 -6.95 -20.91
N CYS A 411 24.37 -6.39 -19.71
CA CYS A 411 24.81 -5.02 -19.46
C CYS A 411 26.30 -5.02 -19.11
N GLY A 412 27.09 -4.37 -19.97
CA GLY A 412 28.51 -4.13 -19.78
C GLY A 412 28.84 -2.99 -18.81
N GLY A 413 27.86 -2.15 -18.48
CA GLY A 413 27.97 -1.14 -17.42
C GLY A 413 27.84 -1.71 -16.00
N CYS A 414 27.30 -2.92 -15.86
CA CYS A 414 27.20 -3.60 -14.57
C CYS A 414 28.51 -4.27 -14.17
N ASP A 415 28.81 -4.18 -12.87
CA ASP A 415 29.84 -5.00 -12.24
C ASP A 415 29.54 -6.48 -12.38
N ILE A 416 30.60 -7.27 -12.49
CA ILE A 416 30.50 -8.73 -12.46
C ILE A 416 30.19 -9.12 -11.01
N THR A 417 29.05 -9.77 -10.80
CA THR A 417 28.56 -10.10 -9.46
C THR A 417 28.92 -11.53 -9.08
N THR A 418 29.32 -11.74 -7.83
CA THR A 418 29.51 -13.07 -7.26
C THR A 418 28.17 -13.61 -6.77
N HIS A 419 27.78 -14.77 -7.27
CA HIS A 419 26.56 -15.47 -6.92
C HIS A 419 26.87 -16.89 -6.46
N ARG A 420 26.19 -17.40 -5.43
CA ARG A 420 26.38 -18.76 -4.86
C ARG A 420 27.85 -19.21 -4.74
N LYS A 421 28.49 -18.81 -3.64
CA LYS A 421 29.84 -19.16 -3.13
C LYS A 421 31.06 -19.08 -4.09
N ASP A 422 30.95 -19.31 -5.40
CA ASP A 422 32.11 -19.28 -6.32
C ASP A 422 31.77 -18.90 -7.78
N ILE A 423 30.51 -18.62 -8.14
CA ILE A 423 30.15 -18.25 -9.52
C ILE A 423 30.23 -16.74 -9.68
N VAL A 424 31.13 -16.27 -10.52
CA VAL A 424 31.27 -14.84 -10.83
C VAL A 424 30.79 -14.61 -12.25
N GLY A 425 29.75 -13.77 -12.42
CA GLY A 425 29.03 -13.69 -13.69
C GLY A 425 28.20 -12.43 -13.90
N ARG A 426 27.55 -12.38 -15.07
CA ARG A 426 26.65 -11.27 -15.47
C ARG A 426 25.22 -11.75 -15.61
N LYS A 427 24.28 -10.87 -15.27
CA LYS A 427 22.84 -11.09 -15.48
C LYS A 427 22.51 -11.01 -16.96
N ALA A 428 21.86 -12.06 -17.49
CA ALA A 428 21.32 -12.11 -18.84
C ALA A 428 19.85 -11.65 -18.81
N TYR A 429 19.56 -10.52 -19.45
CA TYR A 429 18.25 -9.88 -19.50
C TYR A 429 17.50 -10.24 -20.79
N THR A 430 16.17 -10.27 -20.79
CA THR A 430 15.41 -10.10 -22.04
C THR A 430 15.62 -8.68 -22.58
N TRP A 431 15.22 -8.41 -23.83
CA TRP A 431 15.38 -7.06 -24.39
C TRP A 431 14.60 -6.00 -23.59
N SER A 432 13.35 -6.27 -23.22
CA SER A 432 12.50 -5.35 -22.44
C SER A 432 12.98 -5.18 -20.99
N GLU A 433 13.51 -6.24 -20.38
CA GLU A 433 14.16 -6.16 -19.07
C GLU A 433 15.47 -5.38 -19.13
N TYR A 434 16.22 -5.48 -20.23
CA TYR A 434 17.42 -4.69 -20.45
C TYR A 434 17.07 -3.20 -20.51
N VAL A 435 16.02 -2.82 -21.25
CA VAL A 435 15.52 -1.44 -21.29
C VAL A 435 15.10 -0.96 -19.91
N THR A 436 14.35 -1.79 -19.18
CA THR A 436 13.94 -1.49 -17.79
C THR A 436 15.16 -1.26 -16.89
N HIS A 437 16.14 -2.16 -16.95
CA HIS A 437 17.37 -2.08 -16.19
C HIS A 437 18.16 -0.80 -16.53
N ALA A 438 18.31 -0.50 -17.82
CA ALA A 438 19.03 0.69 -18.27
C ALA A 438 18.36 2.01 -17.80
N LEU A 439 17.03 2.02 -17.66
CA LEU A 439 16.27 3.15 -17.10
C LEU A 439 16.34 3.25 -15.57
N GLN A 440 16.58 2.13 -14.87
CA GLN A 440 16.69 2.10 -13.41
C GLN A 440 18.05 2.59 -12.92
N GLU A 441 19.10 2.37 -13.71
CA GLU A 441 20.45 2.76 -13.36
C GLU A 441 20.72 4.22 -13.71
N GLU A 442 21.31 4.98 -12.76
CA GLU A 442 21.64 6.40 -12.99
C GLU A 442 22.82 6.59 -13.96
N ASN A 443 23.61 5.54 -14.18
CA ASN A 443 24.84 5.62 -14.96
C ASN A 443 24.58 5.43 -16.46
N LYS A 444 24.92 6.45 -17.26
CA LYS A 444 24.77 6.41 -18.73
C LYS A 444 25.57 5.29 -19.40
N LEU A 445 26.55 4.66 -18.74
CA LEU A 445 27.26 3.49 -19.26
C LEU A 445 26.32 2.30 -19.54
N HIS A 446 25.21 2.17 -18.79
CA HIS A 446 24.21 1.12 -19.03
C HIS A 446 23.46 1.30 -20.37
N LEU A 447 23.46 2.53 -20.92
CA LEU A 447 22.87 2.85 -22.23
C LEU A 447 23.80 2.54 -23.41
N VAL A 448 25.09 2.27 -23.18
CA VAL A 448 26.10 2.19 -24.24
C VAL A 448 26.72 0.79 -24.32
N LEU A 449 27.03 0.18 -23.18
CA LEU A 449 27.75 -1.08 -23.14
C LEU A 449 26.75 -2.24 -23.10
N MET A 450 26.22 -2.62 -24.26
CA MET A 450 25.35 -3.79 -24.41
C MET A 450 26.08 -4.91 -25.16
N SER A 451 25.82 -6.16 -24.83
CA SER A 451 26.27 -7.31 -25.62
C SER A 451 25.16 -8.33 -25.75
N CYS A 452 24.81 -8.71 -26.98
CA CYS A 452 23.86 -9.80 -27.22
C CYS A 452 24.56 -11.15 -27.04
N LEU A 453 23.86 -12.11 -26.45
CA LEU A 453 24.38 -13.46 -26.29
C LEU A 453 24.29 -14.21 -27.63
N GLY A 454 25.32 -15.00 -27.94
CA GLY A 454 25.29 -15.88 -29.10
C GLY A 454 24.15 -16.91 -29.05
N PRO A 455 23.78 -17.55 -30.16
CA PRO A 455 22.62 -18.45 -30.21
C PRO A 455 22.69 -19.60 -29.19
N GLU A 456 23.85 -20.25 -29.04
CA GLU A 456 24.05 -21.33 -28.07
C GLU A 456 24.01 -20.85 -26.62
N ALA A 457 24.61 -19.69 -26.33
CA ALA A 457 24.57 -19.08 -25.01
C ALA A 457 23.15 -18.64 -24.64
N THR A 458 22.42 -18.04 -25.59
CA THR A 458 21.01 -17.68 -25.44
C THR A 458 20.16 -18.91 -25.15
N ARG A 459 20.33 -20.01 -25.91
CA ARG A 459 19.63 -21.28 -25.66
C ARG A 459 19.95 -21.84 -24.27
N PHE A 460 21.24 -21.87 -23.89
CA PHE A 460 21.65 -22.32 -22.56
C PHE A 460 21.01 -21.48 -21.45
N VAL A 461 21.01 -20.16 -21.60
CA VAL A 461 20.34 -19.26 -20.66
C VAL A 461 18.85 -19.59 -20.58
N LYS A 462 18.13 -19.69 -21.70
CA LYS A 462 16.69 -20.04 -21.70
C LYS A 462 16.40 -21.37 -21.02
N ASP A 463 17.23 -22.38 -21.27
CA ASP A 463 17.06 -23.72 -20.70
C ASP A 463 17.29 -23.75 -19.16
N HIS A 464 18.06 -22.78 -18.63
CA HIS A 464 18.38 -22.67 -17.19
C HIS A 464 17.70 -21.50 -16.48
N GLU A 465 17.07 -20.62 -17.23
CA GLU A 465 16.18 -19.61 -16.71
C GLU A 465 15.12 -20.34 -15.92
N ARG A 466 15.09 -20.06 -14.61
CA ARG A 466 13.91 -20.45 -13.85
C ARG A 466 12.75 -19.76 -14.55
N GLN A 467 11.75 -20.55 -14.93
CA GLN A 467 10.46 -19.98 -15.30
C GLN A 467 10.17 -18.88 -14.29
N THR A 468 10.04 -17.67 -14.82
CA THR A 468 9.94 -16.39 -14.12
C THR A 468 9.01 -16.49 -12.91
N TYR A 469 8.02 -17.39 -13.04
CA TYR A 469 6.95 -17.61 -12.10
C TYR A 469 6.99 -19.05 -11.61
N ARG A 470 6.85 -19.23 -10.30
CA ARG A 470 6.75 -20.58 -9.77
C ARG A 470 5.46 -21.20 -10.33
N PRO A 471 5.52 -22.39 -10.94
CA PRO A 471 4.36 -23.07 -11.52
C PRO A 471 3.20 -23.25 -10.54
N ILE A 472 3.48 -23.21 -9.22
CA ILE A 472 2.54 -23.39 -8.12
C ILE A 472 1.65 -22.17 -7.82
N TYR A 473 1.91 -21.00 -8.41
CA TYR A 473 1.06 -19.83 -8.18
C TYR A 473 -0.19 -19.88 -9.07
N GLY A 474 -1.36 -19.66 -8.47
CA GLY A 474 -2.64 -19.52 -9.18
C GLY A 474 -2.69 -18.19 -9.91
N ALA A 475 -2.09 -18.13 -11.10
CA ALA A 475 -2.03 -16.94 -11.95
C ALA A 475 -2.12 -17.30 -13.45
N TRP A 476 -2.33 -18.57 -13.77
CA TRP A 476 -2.33 -19.07 -15.14
C TRP A 476 -3.74 -19.41 -15.58
N GLY A 477 -3.98 -19.35 -16.87
CA GLY A 477 -5.20 -19.88 -17.46
C GLY A 477 -5.06 -20.17 -18.94
N CYS A 478 -6.13 -20.66 -19.54
CA CYS A 478 -6.09 -21.11 -20.93
C CYS A 478 -6.23 -19.90 -21.85
N ALA A 479 -5.49 -19.89 -22.95
CA ALA A 479 -5.60 -18.87 -24.00
C ALA A 479 -6.79 -19.10 -24.95
N HIS A 480 -7.44 -20.27 -24.87
CA HIS A 480 -8.41 -20.76 -25.85
C HIS A 480 -9.86 -20.77 -25.37
N CYS A 481 -10.11 -20.66 -24.06
CA CYS A 481 -11.46 -20.62 -23.49
C CYS A 481 -11.56 -19.83 -22.18
N THR A 482 -12.78 -19.71 -21.68
CA THR A 482 -13.14 -18.89 -20.50
C THR A 482 -13.06 -19.63 -19.17
N GLU A 483 -12.70 -20.92 -19.15
CA GLU A 483 -12.75 -21.75 -17.92
C GLU A 483 -11.93 -21.16 -16.76
N HIS A 484 -10.80 -20.53 -17.08
CA HIS A 484 -9.90 -19.93 -16.09
C HIS A 484 -10.08 -18.40 -15.94
N LEU A 485 -11.20 -17.85 -16.42
CA LEU A 485 -11.45 -16.40 -16.43
C LEU A 485 -11.60 -15.82 -15.02
N ASP A 486 -12.42 -16.46 -14.20
CA ASP A 486 -12.75 -15.98 -12.85
C ASP A 486 -11.81 -16.56 -11.80
N GLN A 487 -11.35 -17.79 -12.04
CA GLN A 487 -10.45 -18.52 -11.16
C GLN A 487 -9.24 -19.00 -11.94
N THR A 488 -8.14 -18.27 -11.78
CA THR A 488 -6.85 -18.70 -12.33
C THR A 488 -6.33 -19.94 -11.60
N VAL A 489 -5.53 -20.72 -12.31
CA VAL A 489 -4.99 -21.99 -11.84
C VAL A 489 -3.46 -21.97 -11.83
N ILE A 490 -2.88 -23.01 -11.26
CA ILE A 490 -1.44 -23.26 -11.32
C ILE A 490 -1.06 -23.70 -12.74
N LEU A 491 0.18 -23.44 -13.16
CA LEU A 491 0.63 -23.69 -14.53
C LEU A 491 0.39 -25.14 -15.00
N PRO A 492 0.70 -26.19 -14.21
CA PRO A 492 0.44 -27.56 -14.63
C PRO A 492 -1.04 -27.85 -14.94
N LYS A 493 -1.96 -27.20 -14.21
CA LYS A 493 -3.41 -27.34 -14.45
C LYS A 493 -3.83 -26.62 -15.73
N ALA A 494 -3.31 -25.42 -15.97
CA ALA A 494 -3.58 -24.69 -17.22
C ALA A 494 -3.07 -25.47 -18.45
N ILE A 495 -1.85 -26.05 -18.36
CA ILE A 495 -1.30 -26.91 -19.42
C ILE A 495 -2.18 -28.16 -19.60
N ALA A 496 -2.50 -28.87 -18.51
CA ALA A 496 -3.32 -30.08 -18.61
C ALA A 496 -4.69 -29.80 -19.24
N HIS A 497 -5.33 -28.68 -18.85
CA HIS A 497 -6.56 -28.22 -19.48
C HIS A 497 -6.36 -27.94 -20.97
N ALA A 498 -5.31 -27.20 -21.36
CA ALA A 498 -5.04 -26.91 -22.77
C ALA A 498 -4.86 -28.19 -23.61
N LYS A 499 -4.19 -29.21 -23.05
CA LYS A 499 -4.05 -30.53 -23.69
C LYS A 499 -5.38 -31.26 -23.81
N ASN A 500 -6.13 -31.36 -22.71
CA ASN A 500 -7.31 -32.21 -22.62
C ASN A 500 -8.54 -31.59 -23.31
N SER A 501 -8.78 -30.29 -23.09
CA SER A 501 -9.97 -29.59 -23.56
C SER A 501 -9.83 -29.07 -25.00
N HIS A 502 -8.59 -28.81 -25.44
CA HIS A 502 -8.31 -28.25 -26.77
C HIS A 502 -7.47 -29.16 -27.68
N GLY A 503 -7.09 -30.36 -27.22
CA GLY A 503 -6.37 -31.35 -28.03
C GLY A 503 -4.94 -30.94 -28.41
N LEU A 504 -4.32 -30.03 -27.66
CA LEU A 504 -2.98 -29.53 -27.95
C LEU A 504 -1.92 -30.53 -27.46
N SER A 505 -1.14 -31.09 -28.38
CA SER A 505 -0.06 -32.03 -28.02
C SER A 505 1.13 -31.31 -27.38
N ASP A 506 1.49 -30.15 -27.93
CA ASP A 506 2.56 -29.28 -27.46
C ASP A 506 1.97 -27.91 -27.10
N VAL A 507 2.04 -27.56 -25.81
CA VAL A 507 1.39 -26.36 -25.26
C VAL A 507 2.46 -25.29 -25.12
N VAL A 508 2.30 -24.20 -25.87
CA VAL A 508 3.24 -23.08 -25.90
C VAL A 508 2.78 -22.02 -24.90
N LEU A 509 3.65 -21.64 -23.96
CA LEU A 509 3.37 -20.54 -23.03
C LEU A 509 3.19 -19.23 -23.80
N HIS A 510 2.37 -18.32 -23.27
CA HIS A 510 1.98 -17.04 -23.89
C HIS A 510 1.11 -17.14 -25.16
N LYS A 511 1.04 -18.32 -25.78
CA LYS A 511 0.15 -18.60 -26.91
C LYS A 511 -1.07 -19.43 -26.51
N ASP A 512 -0.85 -20.54 -25.80
CA ASP A 512 -1.89 -21.50 -25.43
C ASP A 512 -2.28 -21.42 -23.95
N VAL A 513 -1.34 -20.92 -23.14
CA VAL A 513 -1.51 -20.69 -21.71
C VAL A 513 -1.02 -19.28 -21.40
N LEU A 514 -1.93 -18.46 -20.88
CA LEU A 514 -1.66 -17.08 -20.51
C LEU A 514 -1.42 -16.96 -19.02
N ARG A 515 -0.66 -15.95 -18.64
CA ARG A 515 -0.51 -15.52 -17.27
C ARG A 515 -1.30 -14.24 -17.06
N PHE A 516 -2.22 -14.25 -16.10
CA PHE A 516 -3.03 -13.10 -15.72
C PHE A 516 -2.34 -12.32 -14.61
N ASP A 517 -1.19 -11.74 -14.95
CA ASP A 517 -0.48 -10.84 -14.06
C ASP A 517 -1.36 -9.68 -13.60
N ASN A 518 -1.23 -9.27 -12.33
CA ASN A 518 -1.84 -8.07 -11.76
C ASN A 518 -3.38 -8.04 -11.64
N ARG A 519 -4.12 -8.98 -12.22
CA ARG A 519 -5.60 -8.99 -12.10
C ARG A 519 -6.10 -9.31 -10.68
N TYR A 520 -5.39 -10.17 -9.96
CA TYR A 520 -5.80 -10.64 -8.62
C TYR A 520 -4.90 -10.15 -7.48
N SER A 521 -3.72 -9.61 -7.80
CA SER A 521 -2.78 -9.10 -6.79
C SER A 521 -1.64 -8.32 -7.46
N LEU A 522 -1.66 -6.99 -7.29
CA LEU A 522 -0.52 -6.10 -7.62
C LEU A 522 0.75 -6.46 -6.83
N THR A 523 0.60 -7.12 -5.67
CA THR A 523 1.73 -7.56 -4.84
C THR A 523 2.38 -8.87 -5.31
N SER A 524 1.84 -9.51 -6.34
CA SER A 524 2.33 -10.79 -6.87
C SER A 524 3.26 -10.66 -8.07
N TYR A 525 3.44 -9.46 -8.64
CA TYR A 525 4.42 -9.25 -9.69
C TYR A 525 5.83 -9.38 -9.10
N LYS A 526 6.39 -10.58 -9.20
CA LYS A 526 7.82 -10.79 -8.99
C LYS A 526 8.47 -10.69 -10.35
N PRO A 527 9.33 -9.68 -10.59
CA PRO A 527 10.07 -9.62 -11.83
C PRO A 527 10.85 -10.92 -12.01
N ARG A 528 11.17 -11.26 -13.26
CA ARG A 528 12.11 -12.33 -13.54
C ARG A 528 13.36 -12.10 -12.74
N ARG A 529 13.93 -13.18 -12.23
CA ARG A 529 15.30 -13.16 -11.76
C ARG A 529 16.16 -13.45 -12.98
N PRO A 530 16.88 -12.46 -13.53
CA PRO A 530 17.75 -12.70 -14.67
C PRO A 530 18.71 -13.85 -14.35
N PHE A 531 18.91 -14.74 -15.32
CA PHE A 531 19.89 -15.81 -15.15
C PHE A 531 21.30 -15.19 -15.08
N ILE A 532 22.14 -15.70 -14.18
CA ILE A 532 23.52 -15.22 -14.06
C ILE A 532 24.40 -16.18 -14.85
N TYR A 533 24.91 -15.70 -15.98
CA TYR A 533 25.85 -16.43 -16.81
C TYR A 533 27.26 -16.34 -16.20
N SER A 534 27.86 -17.49 -15.92
CA SER A 534 29.17 -17.58 -15.28
C SER A 534 30.28 -17.19 -16.26
N LEU A 535 31.08 -16.20 -15.86
CA LEU A 535 32.30 -15.78 -16.55
C LEU A 535 33.55 -16.35 -15.87
N LEU A 536 33.46 -16.64 -14.57
CA LEU A 536 34.49 -17.35 -13.81
C LEU A 536 33.83 -18.38 -12.87
N PRO A 537 34.05 -19.69 -13.09
CA PRO A 537 34.78 -20.26 -14.23
C PRO A 537 34.04 -19.98 -15.55
N LEU A 538 34.77 -19.93 -16.66
CA LEU A 538 34.19 -19.58 -17.97
C LEU A 538 33.41 -20.77 -18.53
N TYR A 539 32.09 -20.67 -18.56
CA TYR A 539 31.21 -21.66 -19.18
C TYR A 539 31.03 -21.30 -20.66
N ASN A 540 31.88 -21.83 -21.52
CA ASN A 540 31.79 -21.59 -22.96
C ASN A 540 32.14 -22.82 -23.80
N MET A 541 32.19 -24.02 -23.21
CA MET A 541 32.57 -25.23 -23.93
C MET A 541 31.38 -26.19 -24.09
N MET A 542 31.19 -26.73 -25.29
CA MET A 542 30.18 -27.74 -25.60
C MET A 542 30.83 -29.05 -26.06
N CYS A 543 30.34 -30.18 -25.56
CA CYS A 543 30.75 -31.51 -26.01
C CYS A 543 30.16 -31.82 -27.41
N LYS A 544 31.00 -32.24 -28.38
CA LYS A 544 30.57 -32.67 -29.72
C LYS A 544 30.16 -34.15 -29.78
N ARG A 545 30.48 -34.93 -28.73
CA ARG A 545 30.20 -36.37 -28.65
C ARG A 545 28.82 -36.69 -28.06
N CYS A 546 28.23 -35.76 -27.32
CA CYS A 546 26.87 -35.90 -26.81
C CYS A 546 25.83 -35.80 -27.94
N PRO A 547 24.77 -36.64 -27.94
CA PRO A 547 23.62 -36.41 -28.80
C PRO A 547 22.91 -35.10 -28.39
N PRO A 548 22.08 -34.52 -29.28
CA PRO A 548 21.24 -33.38 -28.94
C PRO A 548 20.42 -33.65 -27.67
N MET A 549 20.64 -32.85 -26.62
CA MET A 549 19.93 -32.96 -25.35
C MET A 549 18.73 -32.01 -25.31
N ALA A 550 17.72 -32.35 -24.50
CA ALA A 550 16.58 -31.49 -24.23
C ALA A 550 16.98 -30.17 -23.54
N ILE A 551 17.99 -30.24 -22.66
CA ILE A 551 18.59 -29.08 -21.98
C ILE A 551 20.00 -28.92 -22.52
N CYS A 552 20.30 -27.77 -23.13
CA CYS A 552 21.63 -27.42 -23.60
C CYS A 552 22.61 -27.42 -22.43
N LYS A 553 23.71 -28.17 -22.51
CA LYS A 553 24.76 -28.15 -21.48
C LYS A 553 25.99 -27.44 -22.02
N ILE A 554 26.37 -26.37 -21.34
CA ILE A 554 27.66 -25.71 -21.50
C ILE A 554 28.47 -26.02 -20.25
N TRP A 555 29.77 -26.19 -20.43
CA TRP A 555 30.70 -26.61 -19.39
C TRP A 555 31.84 -25.60 -19.25
N ASP A 556 32.38 -25.51 -18.04
CA ASP A 556 33.77 -25.07 -17.87
C ASP A 556 34.75 -26.18 -18.27
N ARG A 557 36.02 -25.82 -18.41
CA ARG A 557 37.07 -26.73 -18.88
C ARG A 557 37.22 -27.99 -18.04
N ASP A 558 37.17 -27.87 -16.71
CA ASP A 558 37.42 -29.01 -15.82
C ASP A 558 36.21 -29.93 -15.76
N SER A 559 35.00 -29.35 -15.75
CA SER A 559 33.77 -30.13 -15.80
C SER A 559 33.60 -30.84 -17.15
N LEU A 560 33.97 -30.20 -18.27
CA LEU A 560 33.94 -30.83 -19.59
C LEU A 560 34.89 -32.02 -19.68
N ARG A 561 36.13 -31.88 -19.18
CA ARG A 561 37.12 -32.97 -19.16
C ARG A 561 36.62 -34.18 -18.37
N LYS A 562 36.05 -33.94 -17.19
CA LYS A 562 35.43 -35.00 -16.38
C LYS A 562 34.30 -35.68 -17.13
N HIS A 563 33.43 -34.90 -17.78
CA HIS A 563 32.34 -35.42 -18.59
C HIS A 563 32.82 -36.28 -19.77
N LEU A 564 33.80 -35.80 -20.56
CA LEU A 564 34.37 -36.53 -21.69
C LEU A 564 35.05 -37.83 -21.25
N LEU A 565 35.75 -37.82 -20.12
CA LEU A 565 36.36 -39.02 -19.56
C LEU A 565 35.30 -40.04 -19.12
N VAL A 566 34.28 -39.61 -18.37
CA VAL A 566 33.29 -40.52 -17.77
C VAL A 566 32.29 -41.04 -18.80
N GLU A 567 31.71 -40.15 -19.61
CA GLU A 567 30.59 -40.48 -20.50
C GLU A 567 31.07 -40.95 -21.88
N HIS A 568 32.29 -40.58 -22.29
CA HIS A 568 32.82 -40.89 -23.62
C HIS A 568 34.15 -41.67 -23.60
N SER A 569 34.72 -41.96 -22.43
CA SER A 569 36.02 -42.64 -22.27
C SER A 569 37.19 -41.92 -22.97
N ILE A 570 37.13 -40.59 -23.05
CA ILE A 570 38.17 -39.74 -23.67
C ILE A 570 39.02 -39.09 -22.59
N ALA A 571 40.23 -39.59 -22.38
CA ALA A 571 41.17 -39.05 -21.38
C ALA A 571 41.86 -37.76 -21.83
N GLU A 572 42.17 -37.64 -23.12
CA GLU A 572 42.88 -36.51 -23.72
C GLU A 572 42.03 -35.88 -24.83
N PRO A 573 41.09 -34.98 -24.49
CA PRO A 573 40.16 -34.43 -25.47
C PRO A 573 40.85 -33.44 -26.40
N VAL A 574 40.58 -33.58 -27.71
CA VAL A 574 41.15 -32.74 -28.77
C VAL A 574 40.18 -31.62 -29.12
N ASP A 575 40.69 -30.39 -29.21
CA ASP A 575 39.92 -29.21 -29.62
C ASP A 575 39.34 -29.41 -31.03
N ASP A 576 38.15 -28.87 -31.26
CA ASP A 576 37.31 -29.06 -32.44
C ASP A 576 36.93 -30.50 -32.82
N THR A 577 37.45 -31.51 -32.16
CA THR A 577 37.09 -32.91 -32.40
C THR A 577 36.11 -33.41 -31.36
N ASP A 578 36.43 -33.24 -30.07
CA ASP A 578 35.63 -33.74 -28.96
C ASP A 578 34.73 -32.67 -28.35
N TRP A 579 35.11 -31.41 -28.52
CA TRP A 579 34.39 -30.25 -28.00
C TRP A 579 34.57 -29.03 -28.91
N ARG A 580 33.80 -27.97 -28.66
CA ARG A 580 34.01 -26.64 -29.26
C ARG A 580 33.81 -25.54 -28.23
N ILE A 581 34.50 -24.43 -28.42
CA ILE A 581 34.19 -23.16 -27.76
C ILE A 581 32.98 -22.54 -28.46
N ILE A 582 32.00 -22.08 -27.69
CA ILE A 582 30.92 -21.23 -28.21
C ILE A 582 31.26 -19.76 -28.02
N GLU A 583 30.76 -18.95 -28.93
CA GLU A 583 30.79 -17.50 -28.78
C GLU A 583 29.72 -17.08 -27.75
N VAL A 584 30.17 -16.60 -26.59
CA VAL A 584 29.25 -16.22 -25.51
C VAL A 584 28.48 -14.95 -25.88
N THR A 585 29.17 -13.98 -26.46
CA THR A 585 28.60 -12.71 -26.94
C THR A 585 28.85 -12.61 -28.43
N SER A 586 27.79 -12.47 -29.23
CA SER A 586 27.94 -12.28 -30.67
C SER A 586 28.57 -10.92 -30.95
N VAL A 587 29.69 -10.86 -31.67
CA VAL A 587 30.10 -9.60 -32.30
C VAL A 587 29.15 -9.35 -33.48
N PRO A 588 28.52 -8.17 -33.62
CA PRO A 588 27.69 -7.89 -34.78
C PRO A 588 28.56 -8.07 -36.02
N THR A 589 28.16 -9.01 -36.89
CA THR A 589 28.82 -9.19 -38.17
C THR A 589 28.48 -7.97 -39.01
N SER A 590 29.45 -7.10 -39.25
CA SER A 590 29.29 -5.95 -40.13
C SER A 590 29.16 -6.46 -41.57
N SER A 591 27.94 -6.84 -41.97
CA SER A 591 27.59 -7.24 -43.33
C SER A 591 27.24 -6.04 -44.21
#